data_AF-A0A946QA80-F1
#
_entry.id   AF-A0A946QA80-F1
#
_cell.length_a   1.000
_cell.length_b   1.000
_cell.length_c   1.000
_cell.angle_alpha   90.00
_cell.angle_beta   90.00
_cell.angle_gamma   90.00
#
_symmetry.space_group_name_H-M   'P 1'
#
loop_
_entity.id
_entity.type
_entity.pdbx_description
1 polymer ?
#
loop_
_entity_poly.entity_id
_entity_poly.type
_entity_poly.pdbx_seq_one_letter_code
_entity_poly.pdbx_strand_id
1 'polypeptide(L)'
;MNKNSPYLKYFLALLLLPIISIAHDDQDDRIKFWKEYYNPKLEVHQRDIPEIKISLNKIGPFFQLQSKVKNFTLTPDQDLKNNNSWTGYGKLFINGVYVTRIYNEYLFLKDVPVGNNEFKVILSSNMDVDIAHNNKIISDTIIFQFPEYSYAEARSKAYGLSIQCEFSDKGLAARDTLSRKGMSLSESSLYLQCRHDSQKSTLDSFQSEMTRFQLLIHQLTLDSFFKRSLIWKDYEDNIISLSVAREKSNLIEKNIEIEIQKKYSGNKNE
;
A
#
# COMPACT_ATOMS: atom_id res chain seq x y z
N MET A 1 69.25 -51.29 30.32
CA MET A 1 69.42 -49.82 30.12
C MET A 1 68.36 -49.39 29.10
N ASN A 2 67.31 -48.67 29.51
CA ASN A 2 67.23 -47.18 29.50
C ASN A 2 67.67 -46.60 28.14
N LYS A 3 66.96 -45.68 27.47
CA LYS A 3 65.78 -44.89 27.85
C LYS A 3 65.26 -44.20 26.58
N ASN A 4 63.96 -43.94 26.58
CA ASN A 4 63.22 -43.09 25.65
C ASN A 4 63.78 -41.66 25.51
N SER A 5 63.25 -40.96 24.49
CA SER A 5 63.02 -39.50 24.35
C SER A 5 64.04 -38.70 23.51
N PRO A 6 63.72 -37.47 23.02
CA PRO A 6 62.43 -36.76 22.95
C PRO A 6 62.32 -35.79 21.72
N TYR A 7 61.96 -36.18 20.48
CA TYR A 7 61.73 -35.15 19.43
C TYR A 7 60.50 -35.33 18.54
N LEU A 8 59.73 -36.41 18.71
CA LEU A 8 58.52 -36.65 17.90
C LEU A 8 57.23 -36.09 18.52
N LYS A 9 57.32 -35.27 19.58
CA LYS A 9 56.14 -34.72 20.30
C LYS A 9 55.83 -33.25 20.04
N TYR A 10 56.58 -32.57 19.16
CA TYR A 10 56.34 -31.15 18.86
C TYR A 10 55.86 -30.85 17.43
N PHE A 11 55.61 -31.86 16.59
CA PHE A 11 55.03 -31.61 15.26
C PHE A 11 53.49 -31.66 15.24
N LEU A 12 52.86 -32.02 16.37
CA LEU A 12 51.40 -32.10 16.49
C LEU A 12 50.79 -30.99 17.37
N ALA A 13 51.52 -29.89 17.58
CA ALA A 13 51.05 -28.73 18.34
C ALA A 13 50.89 -27.46 17.49
N LEU A 14 51.11 -27.53 16.17
CA LEU A 14 50.90 -26.41 15.24
C LEU A 14 49.70 -26.58 14.30
N LEU A 15 48.89 -27.63 14.50
CA LEU A 15 47.67 -27.94 13.73
C LEU A 15 46.41 -27.85 14.60
N LEU A 16 46.44 -26.98 15.61
CA LEU A 16 45.27 -26.55 16.37
C LEU A 16 45.30 -25.02 16.52
N LEU A 17 45.48 -24.32 15.40
CA LEU A 17 44.77 -23.05 15.29
C LEU A 17 43.30 -23.44 15.14
N PRO A 18 42.40 -23.02 16.05
CA PRO A 18 40.99 -23.13 15.75
C PRO A 18 40.83 -22.26 14.51
N ILE A 19 40.44 -22.88 13.40
CA ILE A 19 39.65 -22.15 12.42
C ILE A 19 38.43 -21.76 13.24
N ILE A 20 38.46 -20.56 13.81
CA ILE A 20 37.27 -19.85 14.24
C ILE A 20 36.58 -19.56 12.91
N SER A 21 35.92 -20.60 12.40
CA SER A 21 34.85 -20.45 11.45
C SER A 21 33.87 -19.57 12.18
N ILE A 22 33.87 -18.29 11.83
CA ILE A 22 32.73 -17.42 12.06
C ILE A 22 31.63 -17.99 11.16
N ALA A 23 31.05 -19.10 11.62
CA ALA A 23 29.92 -19.76 11.01
C ALA A 23 28.66 -19.11 11.58
N HIS A 24 28.49 -17.83 11.27
CA HIS A 24 27.27 -17.07 11.50
C HIS A 24 27.14 -15.97 10.42
N ASP A 25 27.39 -16.32 9.15
CA ASP A 25 26.69 -15.57 8.10
C ASP A 25 25.23 -15.97 8.20
N ASP A 26 24.38 -15.01 8.56
CA ASP A 26 22.95 -15.16 8.68
C ASP A 26 22.40 -15.78 7.38
N GLN A 27 21.33 -16.58 7.48
CA GLN A 27 20.69 -17.19 6.30
C GLN A 27 20.33 -16.12 5.27
N ASP A 28 19.96 -14.93 5.73
CA ASP A 28 19.67 -13.76 4.91
C ASP A 28 20.92 -13.19 4.23
N ASP A 29 22.08 -13.15 4.90
CA ASP A 29 23.35 -12.72 4.30
C ASP A 29 23.83 -13.69 3.21
N ARG A 30 23.64 -15.00 3.41
CA ARG A 30 23.92 -16.00 2.37
C ARG A 30 22.98 -15.87 1.18
N ILE A 31 21.67 -15.67 1.41
CA ILE A 31 20.69 -15.45 0.34
C ILE A 31 21.04 -14.17 -0.43
N LYS A 32 21.42 -13.10 0.28
CA LYS A 32 21.87 -11.84 -0.32
C LYS A 32 23.13 -12.03 -1.15
N PHE A 33 24.14 -12.73 -0.65
CA PHE A 33 25.37 -13.05 -1.38
C PHE A 33 25.08 -13.79 -2.69
N TRP A 34 24.27 -14.85 -2.66
CA TRP A 34 23.94 -15.59 -3.88
C TRP A 34 23.09 -14.76 -4.85
N LYS A 35 22.17 -13.93 -4.36
CA LYS A 35 21.41 -13.00 -5.21
C LYS A 35 22.30 -11.98 -5.92
N GLU A 36 23.31 -11.44 -5.22
CA GLU A 36 24.29 -10.52 -5.81
C GLU A 36 25.27 -11.23 -6.76
N TYR A 37 25.71 -12.44 -6.40
CA TYR A 37 26.63 -13.25 -7.22
C TYR A 37 26.02 -13.68 -8.56
N TYR A 38 24.75 -14.12 -8.55
CA TYR A 38 24.05 -14.57 -9.75
C TYR A 38 23.41 -13.42 -10.56
N ASN A 39 23.32 -12.20 -10.01
CA ASN A 39 22.89 -11.00 -10.73
C ASN A 39 23.99 -9.93 -10.68
N PRO A 40 25.12 -10.16 -11.39
CA PRO A 40 26.22 -9.21 -11.39
C PRO A 40 25.74 -7.88 -11.97
N LYS A 41 26.04 -6.77 -11.29
CA LYS A 41 25.74 -5.41 -11.77
C LYS A 41 26.73 -5.03 -12.88
N LEU A 42 26.30 -4.13 -13.76
CA LEU A 42 27.18 -3.55 -14.76
C LEU A 42 27.80 -2.27 -14.21
N GLU A 43 29.07 -2.36 -13.81
CA GLU A 43 29.79 -1.25 -13.21
C GLU A 43 30.19 -0.20 -14.25
N VAL A 44 29.95 1.07 -13.93
CA VAL A 44 30.33 2.21 -14.78
C VAL A 44 31.77 2.59 -14.50
N HIS A 45 32.62 2.45 -15.52
CA HIS A 45 34.04 2.84 -15.44
C HIS A 45 34.37 4.14 -16.20
N GLN A 46 33.42 4.65 -16.97
CA GLN A 46 33.58 5.89 -17.74
C GLN A 46 33.42 7.13 -16.85
N ARG A 47 33.99 8.26 -17.31
CA ARG A 47 33.92 9.56 -16.61
C ARG A 47 32.48 10.06 -16.50
N ASP A 48 31.69 9.89 -17.56
CA ASP A 48 30.31 10.36 -17.64
C ASP A 48 29.38 9.31 -17.05
N ILE A 49 29.10 9.46 -15.75
CA ILE A 49 28.29 8.51 -15.00
C ILE A 49 26.81 8.71 -15.37
N PRO A 50 26.07 7.65 -15.73
CA PRO A 50 24.63 7.69 -15.92
C PRO A 50 23.89 8.23 -14.70
N GLU A 51 22.85 9.03 -14.93
CA GLU A 51 21.97 9.49 -13.87
C GLU A 51 20.52 9.38 -14.32
N ILE A 52 19.62 9.18 -13.37
CA ILE A 52 18.19 9.27 -13.58
C ILE A 52 17.56 10.12 -12.49
N LYS A 53 16.58 10.93 -12.88
CA LYS A 53 15.67 11.64 -11.97
C LYS A 53 14.24 11.43 -12.38
N ILE A 54 13.40 11.06 -11.43
CA ILE A 54 11.99 10.80 -11.67
C ILE A 54 11.09 11.80 -10.96
N SER A 55 9.96 12.11 -11.58
CA SER A 55 8.89 12.90 -10.97
C SER A 55 7.54 12.40 -11.45
N LEU A 56 6.52 12.57 -10.61
CA LEU A 56 5.15 12.15 -10.94
C LEU A 56 4.29 13.38 -11.23
N ASN A 57 3.76 13.46 -12.44
CA ASN A 57 2.90 14.55 -12.88
C ASN A 57 1.44 14.06 -12.95
N LYS A 58 0.52 14.79 -12.33
CA LYS A 58 -0.92 14.49 -12.43
C LYS A 58 -1.50 15.10 -13.70
N ILE A 59 -2.21 14.30 -14.49
CA ILE A 59 -2.84 14.71 -15.75
C ILE A 59 -4.31 14.27 -15.72
N GLY A 60 -5.17 15.17 -15.23
CA GLY A 60 -6.58 14.85 -14.99
C GLY A 60 -6.74 13.74 -13.93
N PRO A 61 -7.43 12.63 -14.24
CA PRO A 61 -7.55 11.49 -13.32
C PRO A 61 -6.35 10.55 -13.34
N PHE A 62 -5.38 10.75 -14.23
CA PHE A 62 -4.25 9.86 -14.45
C PHE A 62 -2.92 10.45 -13.98
N PHE A 63 -1.89 9.61 -13.97
CA PHE A 63 -0.53 10.02 -13.63
C PHE A 63 0.44 9.72 -14.77
N GLN A 64 1.46 10.57 -14.90
CA GLN A 64 2.55 10.40 -15.83
C GLN A 64 3.86 10.45 -15.06
N LEU A 65 4.63 9.37 -15.12
CA LEU A 65 5.98 9.32 -14.59
C LEU A 65 6.93 9.95 -15.63
N GLN A 66 7.58 11.04 -15.25
CA GLN A 66 8.65 11.64 -16.03
C GLN A 66 10.00 11.11 -15.53
N SER A 67 10.85 10.64 -16.44
CA SER A 67 12.17 10.06 -16.19
C SER A 67 13.22 10.81 -17.00
N LYS A 68 13.92 11.74 -16.34
CA LYS A 68 15.02 12.49 -16.95
C LYS A 68 16.32 11.74 -16.76
N VAL A 69 16.92 11.30 -17.86
CA VAL A 69 18.20 10.60 -17.86
C VAL A 69 19.34 11.50 -18.33
N LYS A 70 20.54 11.32 -17.79
CA LYS A 70 21.78 11.95 -18.24
C LYS A 70 22.85 10.89 -18.46
N ASN A 71 23.75 11.13 -19.42
CA ASN A 71 24.85 10.22 -19.77
C ASN A 71 24.39 8.78 -20.07
N PHE A 72 23.13 8.64 -20.48
CA PHE A 72 22.46 7.38 -20.73
C PHE A 72 21.40 7.58 -21.81
N THR A 73 21.31 6.64 -22.75
CA THR A 73 20.33 6.68 -23.85
C THR A 73 19.35 5.54 -23.70
N LEU A 74 18.05 5.86 -23.71
CA LEU A 74 17.00 4.84 -23.75
C LEU A 74 16.89 4.26 -25.16
N THR A 75 17.09 2.96 -25.33
CA THR A 75 17.22 2.30 -26.64
C THR A 75 16.29 1.10 -26.80
N PRO A 76 14.98 1.31 -26.99
CA PRO A 76 14.01 0.21 -27.16
C PRO A 76 14.30 -0.72 -28.34
N ASP A 77 14.92 -0.21 -29.40
CA ASP A 77 15.31 -0.94 -30.61
C ASP A 77 16.50 -1.89 -30.42
N GLN A 78 17.23 -1.73 -29.30
CA GLN A 78 18.40 -2.52 -28.94
C GLN A 78 18.11 -3.56 -27.84
N ASP A 79 16.83 -3.80 -27.51
CA ASP A 79 16.46 -4.79 -26.49
C ASP A 79 17.11 -6.16 -26.77
N LEU A 80 17.67 -6.76 -25.72
CA LEU A 80 18.43 -8.02 -25.74
C LEU A 80 19.75 -7.97 -26.54
N LYS A 81 20.26 -6.78 -26.86
CA LYS A 81 21.55 -6.57 -27.54
C LYS A 81 22.47 -5.70 -26.67
N ASN A 82 23.77 -5.70 -26.91
CA ASN A 82 24.71 -4.70 -26.36
C ASN A 82 24.65 -4.51 -24.82
N ASN A 83 25.45 -5.27 -24.08
CA ASN A 83 25.62 -5.07 -22.63
C ASN A 83 26.60 -3.93 -22.32
N ASN A 84 26.13 -2.69 -22.27
CA ASN A 84 26.93 -1.52 -21.90
C ASN A 84 26.20 -0.62 -20.91
N SER A 85 26.94 0.30 -20.27
CA SER A 85 26.44 1.13 -19.17
C SER A 85 25.86 2.48 -19.61
N TRP A 86 25.86 2.80 -20.91
CA TRP A 86 25.39 4.09 -21.43
C TRP A 86 24.16 3.97 -22.35
N THR A 87 23.67 2.74 -22.60
CA THR A 87 22.42 2.47 -23.33
C THR A 87 21.60 1.38 -22.66
N GLY A 88 20.27 1.47 -22.75
CA GLY A 88 19.37 0.50 -22.13
C GLY A 88 17.98 1.04 -21.85
N TYR A 89 17.43 0.71 -20.68
CA TYR A 89 16.10 1.14 -20.24
C TYR A 89 16.02 1.34 -18.73
N GLY A 90 14.95 1.99 -18.27
CA GLY A 90 14.60 2.03 -16.85
C GLY A 90 13.68 0.86 -16.45
N LYS A 91 13.87 0.28 -15.27
CA LYS A 91 12.91 -0.66 -14.65
C LYS A 91 12.09 0.09 -13.62
N LEU A 92 10.77 0.18 -13.81
CA LEU A 92 9.86 0.77 -12.83
C LEU A 92 9.43 -0.27 -11.81
N PHE A 93 9.57 0.08 -10.54
CA PHE A 93 9.00 -0.63 -9.40
C PHE A 93 8.04 0.30 -8.65
N ILE A 94 6.89 -0.24 -8.26
CA ILE A 94 5.95 0.44 -7.35
C ILE A 94 5.83 -0.43 -6.10
N ASN A 95 6.12 0.13 -4.92
CA ASN A 95 6.13 -0.58 -3.64
C ASN A 95 6.97 -1.87 -3.68
N GLY A 96 8.13 -1.81 -4.36
CA GLY A 96 9.04 -2.96 -4.54
C GLY A 96 8.60 -3.99 -5.58
N VAL A 97 7.41 -3.87 -6.18
CA VAL A 97 6.92 -4.78 -7.23
C VAL A 97 7.29 -4.23 -8.60
N TYR A 98 7.92 -5.05 -9.44
CA TYR A 98 8.22 -4.70 -10.83
C TYR A 98 6.93 -4.45 -11.61
N VAL A 99 6.86 -3.32 -12.32
CA VAL A 99 5.68 -2.92 -13.09
C VAL A 99 5.94 -3.01 -14.58
N THR A 100 6.95 -2.31 -15.09
CA THR A 100 7.25 -2.24 -16.53
C THR A 100 8.62 -1.64 -16.82
N ARG A 101 9.03 -1.68 -18.08
CA ARG A 101 10.22 -0.97 -18.60
C ARG A 101 9.87 0.45 -19.03
N ILE A 102 10.81 1.37 -18.88
CA ILE A 102 10.74 2.77 -19.29
C ILE A 102 11.73 2.97 -20.44
N TYR A 103 11.20 3.22 -21.63
CA TYR A 103 11.99 3.51 -22.84
C TYR A 103 11.87 4.96 -23.31
N ASN A 104 11.01 5.75 -22.67
CA ASN A 104 10.78 7.16 -23.02
C ASN A 104 10.84 8.02 -21.76
N GLU A 105 11.05 9.33 -21.94
CA GLU A 105 11.02 10.28 -20.83
C GLU A 105 9.69 10.25 -20.09
N TYR A 106 8.57 10.02 -20.78
CA TYR A 106 7.25 10.01 -20.17
C TYR A 106 6.58 8.65 -20.27
N LEU A 107 6.13 8.12 -19.14
CA LEU A 107 5.34 6.90 -19.03
C LEU A 107 3.99 7.21 -18.39
N PHE A 108 2.90 6.85 -19.08
CA PHE A 108 1.56 6.93 -18.53
C PHE A 108 1.32 5.77 -17.54
N LEU A 109 0.85 6.10 -16.35
CA LEU A 109 0.47 5.13 -15.33
C LEU A 109 -1.06 5.02 -15.30
N LYS A 110 -1.54 3.84 -15.65
CA LYS A 110 -2.98 3.55 -15.71
C LYS A 110 -3.63 3.71 -14.33
N ASP A 111 -3.01 3.11 -13.31
CA ASP A 111 -3.51 3.06 -11.95
C ASP A 111 -2.35 3.32 -10.97
N VAL A 112 -2.61 4.10 -9.92
CA VAL A 112 -1.70 4.31 -8.78
C VAL A 112 -2.39 3.71 -7.55
N PRO A 113 -1.72 2.84 -6.76
CA PRO A 113 -2.35 2.25 -5.59
C PRO A 113 -2.74 3.32 -4.57
N VAL A 114 -3.79 3.07 -3.78
CA VAL A 114 -4.15 3.98 -2.70
C VAL A 114 -3.18 3.82 -1.52
N GLY A 115 -2.80 4.94 -0.93
CA GLY A 115 -1.89 5.07 0.18
C GLY A 115 -0.57 5.72 -0.21
N ASN A 116 0.41 5.52 0.67
CA ASN A 116 1.74 6.02 0.48
C ASN A 116 2.52 5.05 -0.40
N ASN A 117 2.92 5.49 -1.60
CA ASN A 117 3.55 4.64 -2.58
C ASN A 117 5.00 5.04 -2.83
N GLU A 118 5.87 4.04 -2.88
CA GLU A 118 7.25 4.19 -3.36
C GLU A 118 7.29 3.91 -4.87
N PHE A 119 7.75 4.88 -5.65
CA PHE A 119 8.10 4.68 -7.05
C PHE A 119 9.60 4.68 -7.17
N LYS A 120 10.17 3.62 -7.73
CA LYS A 120 11.61 3.48 -7.94
C LYS A 120 11.89 3.14 -9.38
N VAL A 121 12.84 3.85 -9.99
CA VAL A 121 13.36 3.50 -11.31
C VAL A 121 14.83 3.18 -11.23
N ILE A 122 15.21 2.01 -11.73
CA ILE A 122 16.60 1.54 -11.84
C ILE A 122 17.00 1.58 -13.31
N LEU A 123 18.19 2.11 -13.63
CA LEU A 123 18.73 1.98 -14.99
C LEU A 123 19.33 0.59 -15.18
N SER A 124 19.01 -0.03 -16.31
CA SER A 124 19.50 -1.35 -16.70
C SER A 124 20.01 -1.32 -18.14
N SER A 125 21.02 -2.12 -18.44
CA SER A 125 21.49 -2.32 -19.80
C SER A 125 20.42 -3.02 -20.64
N ASN A 126 20.59 -3.00 -21.95
CA ASN A 126 19.74 -3.73 -22.89
C ASN A 126 19.76 -5.26 -22.70
N MET A 127 20.68 -5.80 -21.89
CA MET A 127 20.72 -7.22 -21.51
C MET A 127 20.16 -7.49 -20.10
N ASP A 128 19.28 -6.60 -19.62
CA ASP A 128 18.58 -6.70 -18.33
C ASP A 128 19.48 -6.63 -17.09
N VAL A 129 20.71 -6.12 -17.23
CA VAL A 129 21.67 -6.00 -16.14
C VAL A 129 21.59 -4.62 -15.49
N ASP A 130 21.42 -4.56 -14.18
CA ASP A 130 21.33 -3.29 -13.44
C ASP A 130 22.67 -2.54 -13.45
N ILE A 131 22.61 -1.25 -13.74
CA ILE A 131 23.80 -0.40 -13.86
C ILE A 131 24.18 0.15 -12.49
N ALA A 132 25.46 0.12 -12.16
CA ALA A 132 25.98 0.56 -10.86
C ALA A 132 27.24 1.41 -11.00
N HIS A 133 27.46 2.28 -10.02
CA HIS A 133 28.70 3.03 -9.87
C HIS A 133 29.12 3.03 -8.40
N ASN A 134 30.38 2.69 -8.14
CA ASN A 134 30.93 2.33 -6.84
C ASN A 134 30.05 1.29 -6.12
N ASN A 135 29.66 0.23 -6.85
CA ASN A 135 28.77 -0.85 -6.39
C ASN A 135 27.35 -0.39 -5.97
N LYS A 136 26.99 0.87 -6.21
CA LYS A 136 25.67 1.44 -5.90
C LYS A 136 24.85 1.54 -7.18
N ILE A 137 23.65 0.96 -7.16
CA ILE A 137 22.74 0.96 -8.30
C ILE A 137 22.37 2.40 -8.68
N ILE A 138 22.37 2.68 -9.97
CA ILE A 138 21.92 3.95 -10.52
C ILE A 138 20.40 3.93 -10.60
N SER A 139 19.76 4.62 -9.65
CA SER A 139 18.32 4.67 -9.50
C SER A 139 17.86 5.96 -8.86
N ASP A 140 16.58 6.28 -9.02
CA ASP A 140 15.90 7.34 -8.27
C ASP A 140 14.61 6.80 -7.66
N THR A 141 14.24 7.35 -6.51
CA THR A 141 13.05 6.94 -5.75
C THR A 141 12.27 8.19 -5.33
N ILE A 142 10.96 8.18 -5.54
CA ILE A 142 10.03 9.18 -5.00
C ILE A 142 8.93 8.51 -4.19
N ILE A 143 8.42 9.25 -3.21
CA ILE A 143 7.31 8.83 -2.37
C ILE A 143 6.10 9.69 -2.73
N PHE A 144 4.95 9.07 -2.99
CA PHE A 144 3.73 9.78 -3.36
C PHE A 144 2.49 9.16 -2.68
N GLN A 145 1.74 10.01 -1.99
CA GLN A 145 0.47 9.65 -1.37
C GLN A 145 -0.67 9.81 -2.40
N PHE A 146 -1.41 8.74 -2.65
CA PHE A 146 -2.59 8.75 -3.50
C PHE A 146 -3.83 8.21 -2.77
N PRO A 147 -5.01 8.85 -2.83
CA PRO A 147 -5.23 10.25 -3.18
C PRO A 147 -4.30 11.20 -2.42
N GLU A 148 -4.16 12.45 -2.85
CA GLU A 148 -3.29 13.47 -2.22
C GLU A 148 -3.72 13.90 -0.80
N TYR A 149 -4.56 13.10 -0.16
CA TYR A 149 -4.96 13.22 1.24
C TYR A 149 -4.76 11.86 1.93
N SER A 150 -4.33 11.92 3.18
CA SER A 150 -4.12 10.76 4.04
C SER A 150 -5.43 10.10 4.48
N TYR A 151 -5.33 8.88 5.02
CA TYR A 151 -6.48 8.23 5.67
C TYR A 151 -7.08 9.08 6.81
N ALA A 152 -6.26 9.81 7.57
CA ALA A 152 -6.74 10.69 8.63
C ALA A 152 -7.59 11.85 8.08
N GLU A 153 -7.16 12.46 6.98
CA GLU A 153 -7.92 13.50 6.28
C GLU A 153 -9.17 12.94 5.62
N ALA A 154 -9.09 11.74 5.05
CA ALA A 154 -10.26 11.02 4.50
C ALA A 154 -11.32 10.80 5.59
N ARG A 155 -10.93 10.37 6.79
CA ARG A 155 -11.82 10.22 7.95
C ARG A 155 -12.44 11.55 8.38
N SER A 156 -11.64 12.62 8.44
CA SER A 156 -12.13 13.96 8.75
C SER A 156 -13.17 14.44 7.73
N LYS A 157 -12.88 14.24 6.44
CA LYS A 157 -13.80 14.57 5.33
C LYS A 157 -15.09 13.76 5.40
N ALA A 158 -15.00 12.44 5.58
CA ALA A 158 -16.16 11.57 5.71
C ALA A 158 -17.04 11.98 6.90
N TYR A 159 -16.41 12.33 8.03
CA TYR A 159 -17.11 12.87 9.20
C TYR A 159 -17.81 14.20 8.86
N GLY A 160 -17.11 15.15 8.23
CA GLY A 160 -17.71 16.43 7.82
C GLY A 160 -18.93 16.27 6.91
N LEU A 161 -18.85 15.39 5.89
CA LEU A 161 -19.99 15.05 5.03
C LEU A 161 -21.14 14.43 5.82
N SER A 162 -20.82 13.54 6.77
CA SER A 162 -21.82 12.89 7.62
C SER A 162 -22.53 13.87 8.57
N ILE A 163 -21.87 14.95 8.96
CA ILE A 163 -22.44 16.06 9.77
C ILE A 163 -23.34 16.91 8.89
N GLN A 164 -22.98 17.17 7.63
CA GLN A 164 -23.84 17.90 6.70
C GLN A 164 -25.18 17.20 6.44
N CYS A 165 -25.26 15.88 6.56
CA CYS A 165 -26.52 15.13 6.49
C CYS A 165 -27.55 15.62 7.54
N GLU A 166 -27.10 16.14 8.69
CA GLU A 166 -27.94 16.64 9.78
C GLU A 166 -28.06 18.16 9.79
N PHE A 167 -26.94 18.87 9.59
CA PHE A 167 -26.85 20.30 9.88
C PHE A 167 -26.89 21.20 8.64
N SER A 168 -27.00 20.63 7.43
CA SER A 168 -27.31 21.43 6.24
C SER A 168 -28.74 21.98 6.30
N ASP A 169 -29.06 23.01 5.50
CA ASP A 169 -30.42 23.55 5.41
C ASP A 169 -31.46 22.46 5.11
N LYS A 170 -31.11 21.50 4.24
CA LYS A 170 -31.94 20.32 3.94
C LYS A 170 -32.06 19.40 5.16
N GLY A 171 -30.97 19.16 5.88
CA GLY A 171 -30.95 18.35 7.10
C GLY A 171 -31.80 18.96 8.21
N LEU A 172 -31.69 20.27 8.44
CA LEU A 172 -32.49 21.02 9.40
C LEU A 172 -33.98 20.96 9.05
N ALA A 173 -34.34 21.21 7.79
CA ALA A 173 -35.72 21.11 7.32
C ALA A 173 -36.30 19.69 7.45
N ALA A 174 -35.49 18.66 7.16
CA ALA A 174 -35.86 17.26 7.34
C ALA A 174 -36.10 16.94 8.82
N ARG A 175 -35.21 17.40 9.71
CA ARG A 175 -35.34 17.24 11.16
C ARG A 175 -36.62 17.85 11.69
N ASP A 176 -36.95 19.07 11.29
CA ASP A 176 -38.18 19.74 11.72
C ASP A 176 -39.42 18.99 11.21
N THR A 177 -39.36 18.43 10.00
CA THR A 177 -40.44 17.63 9.42
C THR A 177 -40.65 16.32 10.19
N LEU A 178 -39.57 15.62 10.53
CA LEU A 178 -39.62 14.37 11.31
C LEU A 178 -40.06 14.62 12.75
N SER A 179 -39.58 15.70 13.37
CA SER A 179 -39.94 16.09 14.74
C SER A 179 -41.45 16.31 14.89
N ARG A 180 -42.10 16.95 13.91
CA ARG A 180 -43.57 17.08 13.88
C ARG A 180 -44.32 15.74 13.81
N LYS A 181 -43.66 14.68 13.36
CA LYS A 181 -44.18 13.29 13.34
C LYS A 181 -43.76 12.49 14.59
N GLY A 182 -43.10 13.11 15.56
CA GLY A 182 -42.54 12.41 16.73
C GLY A 182 -41.38 11.46 16.37
N MET A 183 -40.61 11.83 15.34
CA MET A 183 -39.51 11.04 14.81
C MET A 183 -38.18 11.80 14.87
N SER A 184 -37.07 11.07 14.90
CA SER A 184 -35.71 11.60 14.82
C SER A 184 -35.08 11.43 13.43
N LEU A 185 -33.95 12.09 13.16
CA LEU A 185 -33.26 11.98 11.86
C LEU A 185 -32.76 10.56 11.56
N SER A 186 -32.33 9.80 12.57
CA SER A 186 -31.95 8.39 12.40
C SER A 186 -33.13 7.48 12.08
N GLU A 187 -34.35 8.03 12.06
CA GLU A 187 -35.58 7.39 11.64
C GLU A 187 -36.00 7.80 10.21
N SER A 188 -35.03 8.13 9.36
CA SER A 188 -35.24 8.46 7.95
C SER A 188 -34.30 7.68 7.05
N SER A 189 -34.85 7.12 5.97
CA SER A 189 -34.08 6.38 4.97
C SER A 189 -33.03 7.28 4.31
N LEU A 190 -33.43 8.49 3.94
CA LEU A 190 -32.59 9.49 3.27
C LEU A 190 -31.38 9.88 4.14
N TYR A 191 -31.61 10.12 5.43
CA TYR A 191 -30.55 10.49 6.35
C TYR A 191 -29.53 9.35 6.51
N LEU A 192 -30.01 8.13 6.75
CA LEU A 192 -29.14 6.95 6.90
C LEU A 192 -28.36 6.65 5.62
N GLN A 193 -29.00 6.80 4.46
CA GLN A 193 -28.34 6.66 3.16
C GLN A 193 -27.25 7.72 2.97
N CYS A 194 -27.52 8.98 3.32
CA CYS A 194 -26.51 10.04 3.28
C CYS A 194 -25.29 9.72 4.16
N ARG A 195 -25.51 9.20 5.37
CA ARG A 195 -24.43 8.78 6.28
C ARG A 195 -23.62 7.62 5.71
N HIS A 196 -24.31 6.62 5.15
CA HIS A 196 -23.70 5.49 4.45
C HIS A 196 -22.82 5.99 3.29
N ASP A 197 -23.37 6.81 2.41
CA ASP A 197 -22.67 7.26 1.20
C ASP A 197 -21.49 8.18 1.52
N SER A 198 -21.61 9.03 2.55
CA SER A 198 -20.52 9.89 3.04
C SER A 198 -19.29 9.07 3.44
N GLN A 199 -19.51 7.97 4.18
CA GLN A 199 -18.44 7.08 4.60
C GLN A 199 -17.94 6.21 3.45
N LYS A 200 -18.85 5.57 2.71
CA LYS A 200 -18.52 4.65 1.62
C LYS A 200 -17.69 5.33 0.54
N SER A 201 -18.15 6.48 0.04
CA SER A 201 -17.49 7.20 -1.07
C SER A 201 -16.09 7.73 -0.71
N THR A 202 -15.83 7.98 0.57
CA THR A 202 -14.57 8.58 1.02
C THR A 202 -13.58 7.53 1.53
N LEU A 203 -14.06 6.53 2.28
CA LEU A 203 -13.20 5.61 3.03
C LEU A 203 -12.96 4.27 2.34
N ASP A 204 -13.78 3.87 1.36
CA ASP A 204 -13.59 2.57 0.67
C ASP A 204 -12.25 2.50 -0.06
N SER A 205 -11.74 3.62 -0.55
CA SER A 205 -10.41 3.69 -1.18
C SER A 205 -9.27 3.39 -0.19
N PHE A 206 -9.47 3.63 1.10
CA PHE A 206 -8.46 3.49 2.16
C PHE A 206 -8.58 2.16 2.93
N GLN A 207 -9.38 1.19 2.45
CA GLN A 207 -9.56 -0.08 3.17
C GLN A 207 -8.25 -0.86 3.38
N SER A 208 -7.28 -0.72 2.47
CA SER A 208 -5.94 -1.32 2.59
C SER A 208 -5.09 -0.71 3.72
N GLU A 209 -5.38 0.54 4.11
CA GLU A 209 -4.69 1.23 5.20
C GLU A 209 -5.36 1.01 6.56
N MET A 210 -6.56 0.42 6.58
CA MET A 210 -7.29 0.14 7.81
C MET A 210 -6.69 -1.06 8.54
N THR A 211 -6.58 -0.97 9.87
CA THR A 211 -6.34 -2.17 10.68
C THR A 211 -7.51 -3.15 10.55
N ARG A 212 -7.28 -4.45 10.81
CA ARG A 212 -8.35 -5.48 10.77
C ARG A 212 -9.57 -5.07 11.59
N PHE A 213 -9.37 -4.42 12.74
CA PHE A 213 -10.43 -3.91 13.59
C PHE A 213 -11.17 -2.72 12.97
N GLN A 214 -10.43 -1.75 12.41
CA GLN A 214 -11.02 -0.59 11.74
C GLN A 214 -11.85 -1.01 10.51
N LEU A 215 -11.31 -1.91 9.69
CA LEU A 215 -12.01 -2.44 8.51
C LEU A 215 -13.30 -3.16 8.91
N LEU A 216 -13.25 -3.98 9.96
CA LEU A 216 -14.43 -4.66 10.50
C LEU A 216 -15.51 -3.67 10.94
N ILE A 217 -15.14 -2.64 11.73
CA ILE A 217 -16.09 -1.62 12.20
C ILE A 217 -16.68 -0.86 11.01
N HIS A 218 -15.85 -0.45 10.04
CA HIS A 218 -16.28 0.27 8.84
C HIS A 218 -17.34 -0.53 8.08
N GLN A 219 -17.06 -1.80 7.80
CA GLN A 219 -17.98 -2.68 7.07
C GLN A 219 -19.31 -2.89 7.80
N LEU A 220 -19.27 -3.20 9.10
CA LEU A 220 -20.48 -3.41 9.90
C LEU A 220 -21.31 -2.13 10.06
N THR A 221 -20.65 -0.98 10.17
CA THR A 221 -21.32 0.31 10.27
C THR A 221 -22.04 0.67 8.97
N LEU A 222 -21.38 0.49 7.81
CA LEU A 222 -22.01 0.69 6.51
C LEU A 222 -23.20 -0.26 6.31
N ASP A 223 -23.03 -1.54 6.58
CA ASP A 223 -24.09 -2.54 6.47
C ASP A 223 -25.30 -2.19 7.35
N SER A 224 -25.05 -1.73 8.59
CA SER A 224 -26.11 -1.26 9.48
C SER A 224 -26.86 -0.05 8.93
N PHE A 225 -26.15 0.98 8.46
CA PHE A 225 -26.81 2.15 7.87
C PHE A 225 -27.65 1.76 6.65
N PHE A 226 -27.14 0.89 5.78
CA PHE A 226 -27.86 0.44 4.60
C PHE A 226 -29.10 -0.39 4.97
N LYS A 227 -29.00 -1.37 5.86
CA LYS A 227 -30.16 -2.18 6.28
C LYS A 227 -31.22 -1.33 6.98
N ARG A 228 -30.80 -0.40 7.84
CA ARG A 228 -31.71 0.53 8.50
C ARG A 228 -32.35 1.49 7.50
N SER A 229 -31.62 1.97 6.49
CA SER A 229 -32.19 2.85 5.46
C SER A 229 -33.31 2.15 4.69
N LEU A 230 -33.13 0.87 4.36
CA LEU A 230 -34.19 0.06 3.73
C LEU A 230 -35.42 -0.10 4.63
N ILE A 231 -35.25 -0.36 5.94
CA ILE A 231 -36.38 -0.46 6.88
C ILE A 231 -37.16 0.85 6.95
N TRP A 232 -36.45 1.98 7.04
CA TRP A 232 -37.12 3.28 7.07
C TRP A 232 -37.76 3.62 5.74
N LYS A 233 -37.21 3.12 4.63
CA LYS A 233 -37.83 3.24 3.31
C LYS A 233 -39.14 2.48 3.24
N ASP A 234 -39.20 1.25 3.78
CA ASP A 234 -40.45 0.48 3.89
C ASP A 234 -41.52 1.23 4.69
N TYR A 235 -41.14 1.90 5.79
CA TYR A 235 -42.06 2.73 6.56
C TYR A 235 -42.54 3.97 5.77
N GLU A 236 -41.61 4.69 5.14
CA GLU A 236 -41.91 5.87 4.32
C GLU A 236 -42.83 5.53 3.13
N ASP A 237 -42.73 4.29 2.62
CA ASP A 237 -43.57 3.74 1.56
C ASP A 237 -44.87 3.09 2.08
N ASN A 238 -45.15 3.22 3.38
CA ASN A 238 -46.33 2.68 4.08
C ASN A 238 -46.47 1.14 4.03
N ILE A 239 -45.37 0.41 3.85
CA ILE A 239 -45.32 -1.05 3.83
C ILE A 239 -45.37 -1.61 5.25
N ILE A 240 -44.74 -0.93 6.22
CA ILE A 240 -44.71 -1.31 7.64
C ILE A 240 -45.12 -0.15 8.55
N SER A 241 -45.58 -0.46 9.76
CA SER A 241 -45.91 0.56 10.75
C SER A 241 -44.65 1.17 11.40
N LEU A 242 -44.80 2.35 12.00
CA LEU A 242 -43.73 3.02 12.73
C LEU A 242 -43.15 2.15 13.87
N SER A 243 -44.00 1.41 14.59
CA SER A 243 -43.55 0.52 15.67
C SER A 243 -42.67 -0.62 15.15
N VAL A 244 -43.05 -1.23 14.02
CA VAL A 244 -42.30 -2.30 13.38
C VAL A 244 -40.97 -1.78 12.84
N ALA A 245 -40.95 -0.60 12.24
CA ALA A 245 -39.72 0.03 11.76
C ALA A 245 -38.73 0.30 12.90
N ARG A 246 -39.21 0.84 14.02
CA ARG A 246 -38.41 1.08 15.24
C ARG A 246 -37.83 -0.21 15.80
N GLU A 247 -38.66 -1.25 15.95
CA GLU A 247 -38.22 -2.55 16.47
C GLU A 247 -37.10 -3.14 15.61
N LYS A 248 -37.31 -3.23 14.29
CA LYS A 248 -36.32 -3.78 13.35
C LYS A 248 -35.04 -2.95 13.30
N SER A 249 -35.15 -1.62 13.24
CA SER A 249 -33.99 -0.72 13.20
C SER A 249 -33.17 -0.82 14.50
N ASN A 250 -33.82 -0.85 15.66
CA ASN A 250 -33.15 -0.97 16.96
C ASN A 250 -32.46 -2.32 17.13
N LEU A 251 -33.05 -3.39 16.59
CA LEU A 251 -32.43 -4.71 16.61
C LEU A 251 -31.10 -4.72 15.85
N ILE A 252 -31.05 -4.10 14.67
CA ILE A 252 -29.80 -3.97 13.91
C ILE A 252 -28.77 -3.18 14.71
N GLU A 253 -29.16 -2.01 15.23
CA GLU A 253 -28.25 -1.11 15.96
C GLU A 253 -27.62 -1.79 17.18
N LYS A 254 -28.43 -2.50 17.98
CA LYS A 254 -27.94 -3.24 19.16
C LYS A 254 -27.04 -4.41 18.80
N ASN A 255 -27.28 -5.07 17.67
CA ASN A 255 -26.50 -6.25 17.28
C ASN A 255 -25.11 -5.90 16.76
N ILE A 256 -24.82 -4.67 16.36
CA ILE A 256 -23.52 -4.26 15.84
C ILE A 256 -22.40 -4.57 16.84
N GLU A 257 -22.54 -4.17 18.10
CA GLU A 257 -21.50 -4.39 19.11
C GLU A 257 -21.23 -5.88 19.34
N ILE A 258 -22.30 -6.68 19.36
CA ILE A 258 -22.22 -8.14 19.47
C ILE A 258 -21.48 -8.74 18.27
N GLU A 259 -21.79 -8.28 17.05
CA GLU A 259 -21.12 -8.75 15.84
C GLU A 259 -19.65 -8.35 15.79
N ILE A 260 -19.30 -7.14 16.23
CA ILE A 260 -17.91 -6.68 16.37
C ILE A 260 -17.16 -7.61 17.33
N GLN A 261 -17.72 -7.84 18.53
CA GLN A 261 -17.10 -8.70 19.54
C GLN A 261 -16.91 -10.13 19.03
N LYS A 262 -17.94 -10.71 18.38
CA LYS A 262 -17.90 -12.07 17.83
C LYS A 262 -16.83 -12.21 16.75
N LYS A 263 -16.81 -11.30 15.78
CA LYS A 263 -15.87 -11.35 14.65
C LYS A 263 -14.45 -10.99 15.05
N TYR A 264 -14.25 -10.10 16.02
CA TYR A 264 -12.92 -9.72 16.50
C TYR A 264 -12.32 -10.77 17.43
N SER A 265 -13.11 -11.35 18.34
CA SER A 265 -12.64 -12.38 19.28
C SER A 265 -12.32 -13.71 18.59
N GLY A 266 -13.09 -14.08 17.56
CA GLY A 266 -12.80 -15.28 16.76
C GLY A 266 -11.51 -15.21 15.95
N ASN A 267 -10.96 -14.01 15.76
CA ASN A 267 -9.77 -13.74 14.95
C ASN A 267 -8.46 -13.66 15.77
N LYS A 268 -8.51 -13.87 17.09
CA LYS A 268 -7.34 -13.92 17.97
C LYS A 268 -6.72 -15.32 18.10
N ASN A 269 -7.26 -16.32 17.41
CA ASN A 269 -6.82 -17.71 17.43
C ASN A 269 -6.14 -18.18 16.13
N GLU A 270 -5.65 -17.24 15.31
CA GLU A 270 -4.78 -17.46 14.14
C GLU A 270 -3.51 -16.62 14.29
#